data_AF-A0A4R5W335-F1
#
_entry.id   AF-A0A4R5W335-F1
#
_cell.length_a   1.000
_cell.length_b   1.000
_cell.length_c   1.000
_cell.angle_alpha   90.00
_cell.angle_beta   90.00
_cell.angle_gamma   90.00
#
_symmetry.space_group_name_H-M   'P 1'
#
loop_
_entity.id
_entity.type
_entity.pdbx_description
1 polymer ?
#
loop_
_entity_poly.entity_id
_entity_poly.type
_entity_poly.pdbx_seq_one_letter_code
_entity_poly.pdbx_strand_id
1 'polypeptide(L)' 'MLKASETSGLHKKAASDHTEAAKNHLAAADSLDKNSMLDAKEKSKSAMSCCNAAQKSSATACKSSAQ' A
#
# COMPACT_ATOMS: atom_id res chain seq x y z
N MET A 1 -13.95 -12.85 -15.52
CA MET A 1 -14.58 -11.56 -15.18
C MET A 1 -14.91 -11.57 -13.69
N LEU A 2 -14.28 -10.70 -12.90
CA LEU A 2 -14.67 -10.51 -11.50
C LEU A 2 -16.01 -9.78 -11.46
N LYS A 3 -16.88 -10.11 -10.50
CA LYS A 3 -18.10 -9.33 -10.28
C LYS A 3 -17.73 -7.92 -9.82
N ALA A 4 -18.58 -6.94 -10.14
CA ALA A 4 -18.37 -5.54 -9.74
C ALA A 4 -18.08 -5.36 -8.24
N SER A 5 -18.68 -6.20 -7.40
CA SER A 5 -18.44 -6.27 -5.96
C SER A 5 -17.03 -6.74 -5.59
N GLU A 6 -16.45 -7.68 -6.34
CA GLU A 6 -15.07 -8.16 -6.15
C GLU A 6 -14.05 -7.11 -6.62
N THR A 7 -14.30 -6.47 -7.77
CA THR A 7 -13.48 -5.35 -8.26
C THR A 7 -13.50 -4.16 -7.30
N SER A 8 -14.67 -3.80 -6.75
CA SER A 8 -14.78 -2.77 -5.72
C SER A 8 -14.01 -3.14 -4.45
N GLY A 9 -14.05 -4.41 -4.04
CA GLY A 9 -13.27 -4.93 -2.92
C GLY A 9 -11.76 -4.77 -3.12
N LEU A 10 -11.27 -5.03 -4.34
CA LEU A 10 -9.86 -4.82 -4.69
C LEU A 10 -9.44 -3.35 -4.64
N HIS A 11 -10.28 -2.42 -5.09
CA HIS A 11 -10.00 -0.99 -4.97
C HIS A 11 -9.97 -0.53 -3.51
N LYS A 12 -10.91 -1.00 -2.68
CA LYS A 12 -10.91 -0.71 -1.23
C LYS A 12 -9.65 -1.25 -0.55
N LYS A 13 -9.23 -2.47 -0.91
CA LYS A 13 -7.99 -3.06 -0.40
C LYS A 13 -6.78 -2.22 -0.81
N ALA A 14 -6.67 -1.83 -2.08
CA ALA A 14 -5.58 -1.00 -2.55
C ALA A 14 -5.52 0.35 -1.83
N ALA A 15 -6.66 0.99 -1.57
CA ALA A 15 -6.73 2.22 -0.79
C ALA A 15 -6.27 2.04 0.67
N SER A 16 -6.65 0.92 1.31
CA SER A 16 -6.19 0.57 2.66
C SER A 16 -4.67 0.37 2.69
N ASP A 17 -4.15 -0.42 1.74
CA ASP A 17 -2.71 -0.69 1.62
C ASP A 17 -1.93 0.63 1.39
N HIS A 18 -2.42 1.54 0.55
CA HIS A 18 -1.80 2.86 0.37
C HIS A 18 -1.86 3.73 1.64
N THR A 19 -2.94 3.64 2.42
CA THR A 19 -3.05 4.35 3.70
C THR A 19 -2.02 3.84 4.71
N GLU A 20 -1.84 2.52 4.80
CA GLU A 20 -0.79 1.94 5.64
C GLU A 20 0.62 2.28 5.15
N ALA A 21 0.84 2.35 3.83
CA ALA A 21 2.11 2.81 3.28
C ALA A 21 2.42 4.25 3.71
N ALA A 22 1.44 5.16 3.61
CA ALA A 22 1.60 6.54 4.04
C ALA A 22 1.94 6.65 5.54
N LYS A 23 1.26 5.87 6.39
CA LYS A 23 1.57 5.81 7.84
C LYS A 23 3.01 5.34 8.09
N ASN A 24 3.47 4.33 7.36
CA ASN A 24 4.84 3.84 7.49
C ASN A 24 5.88 4.85 6.98
N HIS A 25 5.60 5.60 5.90
CA HIS A 25 6.47 6.68 5.46
C HIS A 25 6.59 7.81 6.49
N LEU A 26 5.48 8.22 7.10
CA LEU A 26 5.48 9.20 8.19
C LEU A 26 6.28 8.69 9.39
N ALA A 27 6.04 7.45 9.81
CA ALA A 27 6.80 6.85 10.90
C ALA A 27 8.30 6.71 10.59
N ALA A 28 8.67 6.47 9.34
CA ALA A 28 10.07 6.46 8.93
C ALA A 28 10.72 7.84 9.05
N ALA A 29 10.00 8.90 8.65
CA ALA A 29 10.46 10.28 8.83
C ALA A 29 10.64 10.62 10.31
N ASP A 30 9.64 10.29 11.16
CA ASP A 30 9.72 10.50 12.61
C ASP A 30 10.91 9.74 13.24
N SER A 31 11.21 8.53 12.75
CA SER A 31 12.37 7.76 13.19
C SER A 31 13.69 8.41 12.78
N LEU A 32 13.77 9.00 11.58
CA LEU A 32 14.95 9.76 11.15
C LEU A 32 15.15 11.02 12.01
N ASP A 33 14.09 11.73 12.35
CA ASP A 33 14.15 12.89 13.25
C ASP A 33 14.67 12.52 14.65
N LYS A 34 14.40 11.29 15.09
CA LYS A 34 14.93 10.71 16.33
C LYS A 34 16.30 10.05 16.18
N ASN A 35 16.93 10.19 15.01
CA ASN A 35 18.21 9.56 14.65
C ASN A 35 18.22 8.01 14.73
N SER A 36 17.03 7.38 14.61
CA SER A 36 16.86 5.93 14.59
C SER A 36 16.80 5.41 13.15
N MET A 37 17.97 5.24 12.52
CA MET A 37 18.07 4.81 11.12
C MET A 37 17.57 3.38 10.87
N LEU A 38 17.69 2.48 11.85
CA LEU A 38 17.21 1.09 11.72
C LEU A 38 15.69 1.05 11.62
N ASP A 39 15.00 1.74 12.54
CA ASP A 39 13.54 1.82 12.51
C ASP A 39 13.05 2.50 11.24
N ALA A 40 13.70 3.59 10.82
CA ALA A 40 13.36 4.29 9.58
C ALA A 40 13.47 3.37 8.36
N LYS A 41 14.51 2.52 8.31
CA LYS A 41 14.71 1.53 7.24
C LYS A 41 13.63 0.46 7.25
N GLU A 42 13.27 -0.07 8.41
CA GLU A 42 12.22 -1.07 8.53
C GLU A 42 10.86 -0.51 8.13
N LYS A 43 10.50 0.68 8.61
CA LYS A 43 9.26 1.37 8.24
C LYS A 43 9.21 1.69 6.75
N SER A 44 10.33 2.13 6.16
CA SER A 44 10.41 2.37 4.72
C SER A 44 10.20 1.09 3.89
N LYS A 45 10.75 -0.05 4.32
CA LYS A 45 10.50 -1.34 3.68
C LYS A 45 9.03 -1.76 3.76
N SER A 46 8.42 -1.60 4.93
CA SER A 46 7.00 -1.88 5.13
C SER A 46 6.14 -1.01 4.23
N ALA A 47 6.45 0.29 4.11
CA ALA A 47 5.75 1.21 3.22
C ALA A 47 5.82 0.75 1.75
N MET A 48 7.00 0.38 1.27
CA MET A 48 7.16 -0.16 -0.09
C MET A 48 6.38 -1.47 -0.30
N SER A 49 6.37 -2.36 0.70
CA SER A 49 5.60 -3.61 0.62
C SER A 49 4.10 -3.34 0.46
N CYS A 50 3.55 -2.42 1.27
CA CYS A 50 2.18 -1.96 1.17
C CYS A 50 1.87 -1.33 -0.20
N CYS A 51 2.75 -0.47 -0.73
CA CYS A 51 2.60 0.10 -2.07
C CYS A 51 2.56 -0.96 -3.16
N ASN A 52 3.43 -1.97 -3.09
CA ASN A 52 3.45 -3.08 -4.04
C ASN A 52 2.17 -3.93 -3.95
N ALA A 53 1.65 -4.16 -2.74
CA ALA A 53 0.38 -4.86 -2.54
C ALA A 53 -0.79 -4.06 -3.14
N ALA A 54 -0.85 -2.75 -2.89
CA ALA A 54 -1.86 -1.86 -3.44
C ALA A 54 -1.82 -1.84 -4.98
N GLN A 55 -0.62 -1.75 -5.56
CA GLN A 55 -0.44 -1.77 -7.01
C GLN A 55 -0.96 -3.08 -7.62
N LYS A 56 -0.66 -4.23 -7.00
CA LYS A 56 -1.17 -5.53 -7.47
C LYS A 56 -2.69 -5.59 -7.40
N SER A 57 -3.30 -5.15 -6.30
CA SER A 57 -4.76 -5.11 -6.17
C SER A 57 -5.41 -4.18 -7.20
N SER A 58 -4.86 -3.00 -7.42
CA SER A 58 -5.32 -2.06 -8.45
C SER A 58 -5.17 -2.59 -9.87
N ALA A 59 -4.04 -3.25 -10.18
CA ALA A 59 -3.81 -3.87 -11.47
C ALA A 59 -4.81 -5.00 -11.76
N THR A 60 -5.08 -5.86 -10.77
CA THR A 60 -6.09 -6.91 -10.88
C THR A 60 -7.49 -6.35 -11.06
N ALA A 61 -7.84 -5.29 -10.32
CA ALA A 61 -9.12 -4.61 -10.44
C ALA A 61 -9.30 -4.05 -11.86
N CYS A 62 -8.32 -3.30 -12.35
CA CYS A 62 -8.33 -2.69 -13.69
C CYS A 62 -8.42 -3.73 -14.81
N LYS A 63 -7.63 -4.81 -14.74
CA LYS A 63 -7.71 -5.91 -15.72
C LYS A 63 -9.08 -6.58 -15.73
N SER A 64 -9.77 -6.60 -14.59
CA SER A 64 -11.06 -7.27 -14.45
C SER A 64 -12.25 -6.38 -14.81
N SER A 65 -12.09 -5.05 -14.77
CA SER A 65 -13.09 -4.08 -15.23
C SER A 65 -12.95 -3.71 -16.70
N ALA A 66 -11.83 -4.02 -17.34
CA ALA A 66 -11.57 -3.77 -18.76
C ALA A 66 -11.99 -4.93 -19.71
N GLN A 67 -12.73 -5.92 -19.22
CA GLN A 67 -13.26 -7.06 -19.98
C GLN A 67 -14.79 -7.07 -19.98
#